data_AF-B6EQ74-F1
#
_entry.id   AF-B6EQ74-F1
#
_cell.length_a   1.000
_cell.length_b   1.000
_cell.length_c   1.000
_cell.angle_alpha   90.00
_cell.angle_beta   90.00
_cell.angle_gamma   90.00
#
_symmetry.space_group_name_H-M   'P 1'
#
loop_
_entity.id
_entity.type
_entity.pdbx_description
1 polymer ?
#
loop_
_entity_poly.entity_id
_entity_poly.type
_entity_poly.pdbx_seq_one_letter_code
_entity_poly.pdbx_strand_id
1 'polypeptide(L)'
;MLELKPIMGLIFFTWILIYFYHLVVYSLGDKKNISQLVNDLAKDPELFKKKHRISMVSIGAGGLFSYFCIVYPFIRHRRRNKKVTFDLFMWLNWLCFMLSAFFYIRSF
;
A
#
# COMPACT_ATOMS: atom_id res chain seq x y z
N MET A 1 -3.10 17.47 30.77
CA MET A 1 -2.72 16.13 30.29
C MET A 1 -3.56 15.86 29.06
N LEU A 2 -3.09 16.18 27.84
CA LEU A 2 -3.84 15.83 26.63
C LEU A 2 -3.92 14.32 26.57
N GLU A 3 -5.13 13.78 26.64
CA GLU A 3 -5.41 12.36 26.45
C GLU A 3 -4.82 11.95 25.08
N LEU A 4 -3.70 11.23 25.07
CA LEU A 4 -2.96 10.88 23.84
C LEU A 4 -3.78 9.94 22.93
N LYS A 5 -4.73 9.22 23.53
CA LYS A 5 -5.57 8.20 22.87
C LYS A 5 -6.48 8.75 21.75
N PRO A 6 -7.31 9.78 21.98
CA PRO A 6 -8.13 10.37 20.92
C PRO A 6 -7.32 10.96 19.77
N ILE A 7 -6.14 11.53 20.06
CA ILE A 7 -5.24 12.09 19.04
C ILE A 7 -4.71 10.98 18.11
N MET A 8 -4.26 9.87 18.68
CA MET A 8 -3.82 8.72 17.89
C MET A 8 -4.96 8.19 17.02
N GLY A 9 -6.18 8.09 17.56
CA GLY A 9 -7.37 7.68 16.81
C GLY A 9 -7.64 8.57 15.59
N LEU A 10 -7.57 9.90 15.76
CA LEU A 10 -7.73 10.85 14.66
C LEU A 10 -6.65 10.74 13.58
N ILE A 11 -5.39 10.50 13.98
CA ILE A 11 -4.28 10.28 13.05
C ILE A 11 -4.53 9.02 12.21
N PHE A 12 -4.90 7.90 12.85
CA PHE A 12 -5.22 6.67 12.13
C PHE A 12 -6.42 6.83 11.20
N PHE A 13 -7.47 7.50 11.66
CA PHE A 13 -8.66 7.75 10.84
C PHE A 13 -8.32 8.58 9.60
N THR A 14 -7.55 9.66 9.78
CA THR A 14 -7.08 10.50 8.66
C THR A 14 -6.22 9.69 7.69
N TRP A 15 -5.35 8.83 8.20
CA TRP A 15 -4.50 8.00 7.36
C TRP A 15 -5.29 6.95 6.57
N ILE A 16 -6.32 6.34 7.17
CA ILE A 16 -7.22 5.41 6.50
C ILE A 16 -7.90 6.09 5.31
N LEU A 17 -8.31 7.35 5.44
CA LEU A 17 -8.91 8.10 4.33
C LEU A 17 -7.92 8.30 3.18
N ILE A 18 -6.67 8.67 3.48
CA ILE A 18 -5.60 8.83 2.48
C ILE A 18 -5.30 7.50 1.78
N TYR A 19 -5.16 6.43 2.57
CA TYR A 19 -4.95 5.08 2.05
C TYR A 19 -6.12 4.64 1.16
N PHE A 20 -7.37 4.86 1.58
CA PHE A 20 -8.56 4.51 0.82
C PHE A 20 -8.65 5.29 -0.49
N TYR A 21 -8.32 6.58 -0.48
CA TYR A 21 -8.21 7.38 -1.71
C TYR A 21 -7.22 6.75 -2.69
N HIS A 22 -6.02 6.39 -2.24
CA HIS A 22 -5.03 5.73 -3.10
C HIS A 22 -5.49 4.33 -3.53
N LEU A 23 -6.14 3.58 -2.65
CA LEU A 23 -6.73 2.28 -2.98
C LEU A 23 -7.72 2.41 -4.13
N VAL A 24 -8.60 3.43 -4.10
CA VAL A 24 -9.54 3.73 -5.17
C VAL A 24 -8.81 4.16 -6.44
N VAL A 25 -7.79 5.02 -6.35
CA VAL A 25 -7.00 5.47 -7.50
C VAL A 25 -6.25 4.29 -8.17
N TYR A 26 -5.73 3.35 -7.40
CA TYR A 26 -5.07 2.15 -7.95
C TYR A 26 -6.07 1.09 -8.43
N SER A 27 -7.26 1.01 -7.83
CA SER A 27 -8.31 0.05 -8.17
C SER A 27 -9.12 0.48 -9.40
N LEU A 28 -9.65 1.70 -9.38
CA LEU A 28 -10.60 2.23 -10.36
C LEU A 28 -9.99 3.30 -11.29
N GLY A 29 -8.80 3.82 -10.95
CA GLY A 29 -8.11 4.80 -11.79
C GLY A 29 -7.45 4.19 -13.02
N ASP A 30 -6.57 4.96 -13.65
CA ASP A 30 -5.85 4.50 -14.85
C ASP A 30 -4.99 3.28 -14.53
N LYS A 31 -5.11 2.22 -15.36
CA LYS A 31 -4.29 1.00 -15.30
C LYS A 31 -2.79 1.31 -15.31
N LYS A 32 -2.40 2.49 -15.82
CA LYS A 32 -1.02 3.00 -15.75
C LYS A 32 -0.48 3.05 -14.33
N ASN A 33 -1.28 3.45 -13.33
CA ASN A 33 -0.82 3.58 -11.95
C ASN A 33 -0.37 2.23 -11.38
N ILE A 34 -1.22 1.20 -11.47
CA ILE A 34 -0.87 -0.14 -10.99
C ILE A 34 0.21 -0.80 -11.85
N SER A 35 0.19 -0.56 -13.16
CA SER A 35 1.21 -1.04 -14.10
C SER A 35 2.60 -0.46 -13.78
N GLN A 36 2.66 0.82 -13.41
CA GLN A 36 3.89 1.48 -12.96
C GLN A 36 4.33 0.94 -11.60
N LEU A 37 3.41 0.76 -10.65
CA LEU A 37 3.73 0.17 -9.35
C LEU A 37 4.33 -1.24 -9.48
N VAL A 38 3.73 -2.07 -10.34
CA VAL A 38 4.26 -3.41 -10.67
C VAL A 38 5.62 -3.31 -11.34
N ASN A 39 5.83 -2.37 -12.27
CA ASN A 39 7.15 -2.15 -12.87
C ASN A 39 8.21 -1.75 -11.85
N ASP A 40 7.83 -0.95 -10.87
CA ASP A 40 8.75 -0.42 -9.86
C ASP A 40 9.10 -1.46 -8.79
N LEU A 41 8.22 -2.42 -8.50
CA LEU A 41 8.31 -3.31 -7.34
C LEU A 41 8.40 -4.81 -7.64
N ALA A 42 7.85 -5.27 -8.77
CA ALA A 42 7.89 -6.69 -9.12
C ALA A 42 9.30 -7.12 -9.53
N LYS A 43 9.66 -8.36 -9.17
CA LYS A 43 10.96 -8.96 -9.56
C LYS A 43 11.10 -9.01 -11.09
N ASP A 44 10.04 -9.50 -11.74
CA ASP A 44 9.91 -9.57 -13.18
C ASP A 44 8.54 -8.98 -13.55
N PRO A 45 8.49 -7.70 -13.91
CA PRO A 45 7.23 -7.01 -14.18
C PRO A 45 6.46 -7.62 -15.35
N GLU A 46 7.13 -8.07 -16.40
CA GLU A 46 6.46 -8.59 -17.60
C GLU A 46 5.77 -9.91 -17.29
N LEU A 47 6.49 -10.82 -16.62
CA LEU A 47 5.94 -12.10 -16.20
C LEU A 47 4.84 -11.93 -15.15
N PHE A 48 5.00 -10.96 -14.24
CA PHE A 48 4.00 -10.65 -13.22
C PHE A 48 2.70 -10.12 -13.84
N LYS A 49 2.78 -9.18 -14.79
CA LYS A 49 1.60 -8.64 -15.49
C LYS A 49 0.89 -9.70 -16.33
N LYS A 50 1.64 -10.62 -16.94
CA LYS A 50 1.07 -11.73 -17.71
C LYS A 50 0.33 -12.71 -16.80
N LYS A 51 0.89 -13.04 -15.64
CA LYS A 51 0.30 -13.96 -14.66
C LYS A 51 -0.89 -13.35 -13.90
N HIS A 52 -0.82 -12.07 -13.57
CA HIS A 52 -1.81 -11.36 -12.75
C HIS A 52 -2.64 -10.35 -13.56
N ARG A 53 -2.87 -10.63 -14.84
CA ARG A 53 -3.58 -9.72 -15.76
C ARG A 53 -4.99 -9.35 -15.27
N ILE A 54 -5.70 -10.30 -14.67
CA ILE A 54 -7.04 -10.10 -14.08
C ILE A 54 -6.93 -9.26 -12.81
N SER A 55 -5.92 -9.51 -11.99
CA SER A 55 -5.65 -8.74 -10.77
C SER A 55 -5.19 -7.31 -11.07
N MET A 56 -4.77 -6.96 -12.28
CA MET A 56 -4.47 -5.56 -12.64
C MET A 56 -5.72 -4.71 -12.97
N VAL A 57 -6.92 -5.23 -12.76
CA VAL A 57 -8.17 -4.54 -13.11
C VAL A 57 -9.07 -4.44 -11.88
N SER A 58 -9.66 -3.26 -11.68
CA SER A 58 -10.69 -3.01 -10.66
C SER A 58 -10.18 -3.40 -9.26
N ILE A 59 -11.01 -4.08 -8.47
CA ILE A 59 -10.75 -4.49 -7.09
C ILE A 59 -9.42 -5.25 -6.95
N GLY A 60 -9.03 -6.04 -7.95
CA GLY A 60 -7.75 -6.75 -7.94
C GLY A 60 -6.55 -5.82 -7.87
N ALA A 61 -6.62 -4.65 -8.51
CA ALA A 61 -5.51 -3.71 -8.60
C ALA A 61 -5.31 -2.98 -7.27
N GLY A 62 -6.42 -2.66 -6.58
CA GLY A 62 -6.39 -2.23 -5.19
C GLY A 62 -5.77 -3.29 -4.27
N GLY A 63 -6.16 -4.55 -4.43
CA GLY A 63 -5.57 -5.66 -3.67
C GLY A 63 -4.06 -5.84 -3.91
N LEU A 64 -3.61 -5.68 -5.15
CA LEU A 64 -2.18 -5.67 -5.50
C LEU A 64 -1.43 -4.52 -4.87
N PHE A 65 -2.01 -3.31 -4.86
CA PHE A 65 -1.42 -2.16 -4.16
C PHE A 65 -1.23 -2.48 -2.67
N SER A 66 -2.27 -2.96 -2.00
CA SER A 66 -2.21 -3.36 -0.58
C SER A 66 -1.17 -4.44 -0.33
N TYR A 67 -1.11 -5.46 -1.20
CA TYR A 67 -0.09 -6.50 -1.12
C TYR A 67 1.32 -5.90 -1.15
N PHE A 68 1.60 -5.03 -2.12
CA PHE A 68 2.90 -4.36 -2.23
C PHE A 68 3.22 -3.48 -1.02
N CYS A 69 2.23 -2.82 -0.41
CA CYS A 69 2.43 -2.08 0.84
C CYS A 69 2.85 -3.01 2.00
N ILE A 70 2.19 -4.17 2.15
CA ILE A 70 2.47 -5.13 3.24
C ILE A 70 3.85 -5.80 3.07
N VAL A 71 4.21 -6.18 1.83
CA VAL A 71 5.50 -6.84 1.58
C VAL A 71 6.65 -5.86 1.35
N TYR A 72 6.38 -4.55 1.39
CA TYR A 72 7.34 -3.51 1.07
C TYR A 72 8.74 -3.66 1.69
N PRO A 73 8.90 -3.88 3.01
CA PRO A 73 10.23 -4.01 3.61
C PRO A 73 11.09 -5.10 2.95
N PHE A 74 10.45 -6.19 2.51
CA PHE A 74 11.14 -7.31 1.87
C PHE A 74 11.48 -7.03 0.42
N ILE A 75 10.67 -6.25 -0.29
CA ILE A 75 10.86 -5.98 -1.72
C ILE A 75 11.52 -4.62 -2.00
N ARG A 76 11.79 -3.82 -0.96
CA ARG A 76 12.40 -2.48 -1.07
C ARG A 76 13.69 -2.48 -1.90
N HIS A 77 14.52 -3.52 -1.77
CA HIS A 77 15.77 -3.67 -2.54
C HIS A 77 15.56 -3.78 -4.06
N ARG A 78 14.34 -4.13 -4.51
CA ARG A 78 13.98 -4.28 -5.93
C ARG A 78 13.44 -3.00 -6.55
N ARG A 79 13.29 -1.94 -5.76
CA ARG A 79 12.68 -0.68 -6.21
C ARG A 79 13.45 -0.09 -7.39
N ARG A 80 12.77 0.08 -8.53
CA ARG A 80 13.33 0.83 -9.68
C ARG A 80 13.18 2.33 -9.47
N ASN A 81 12.09 2.75 -8.83
CA ASN A 81 11.86 4.14 -8.45
C ASN A 81 12.65 4.51 -7.18
N LYS A 82 13.66 5.37 -7.33
CA LYS A 82 14.54 5.81 -6.24
C LYS A 82 14.04 7.06 -5.50
N LYS A 83 12.84 7.57 -5.80
CA LYS A 83 12.27 8.74 -5.10
C LYS A 83 12.06 8.43 -3.61
N VAL A 84 12.49 9.35 -2.75
CA VAL A 84 12.32 9.25 -1.30
C VAL A 84 10.83 9.33 -0.91
N THR A 85 10.06 10.18 -1.60
CA THR A 85 8.62 10.31 -1.38
C THR A 85 7.86 9.00 -1.58
N PHE A 86 8.23 8.22 -2.59
CA PHE A 86 7.67 6.89 -2.82
C PHE A 86 8.07 5.89 -1.73
N ASP A 87 9.32 5.94 -1.27
CA ASP A 87 9.83 5.13 -0.15
C ASP A 87 9.00 5.41 1.12
N LEU A 88 8.86 6.69 1.48
CA LEU A 88 8.09 7.14 2.63
C LEU A 88 6.63 6.73 2.54
N PHE A 89 6.00 6.92 1.38
CA PHE A 89 4.60 6.54 1.16
C PHE A 89 4.38 5.05 1.39
N MET A 90 5.25 4.19 0.85
CA MET A 90 5.12 2.75 1.02
C MET A 90 5.41 2.30 2.46
N TRP A 91 6.41 2.88 3.12
CA TRP A 91 6.73 2.61 4.53
C TRP A 91 5.63 3.04 5.49
N LEU A 92 5.02 4.22 5.28
CA LEU A 92 3.93 4.69 6.12
C LEU A 92 2.69 3.79 5.99
N ASN A 93 2.36 3.36 4.77
CA ASN A 93 1.30 2.38 4.57
C ASN A 93 1.60 1.04 5.26
N TRP A 94 2.85 0.55 5.15
CA TRP A 94 3.29 -0.65 5.84
C TRP A 94 3.15 -0.52 7.37
N LEU A 95 3.60 0.60 7.95
CA LEU A 95 3.47 0.87 9.38
C LEU A 95 2.01 0.88 9.81
N CYS A 96 1.14 1.52 9.05
CA CYS A 96 -0.29 1.53 9.34
C CYS A 96 -0.90 0.13 9.32
N PHE A 97 -0.57 -0.72 8.34
CA PHE A 97 -1.02 -2.11 8.32
C PHE A 97 -0.54 -2.89 9.55
N MET A 98 0.73 -2.76 9.91
CA MET A 98 1.29 -3.47 11.07
C MET A 98 0.68 -3.00 12.39
N LEU A 99 0.48 -1.69 12.54
CA LEU A 99 -0.19 -1.13 13.71
C LEU A 99 -1.64 -1.58 13.80
N SER A 100 -2.39 -1.54 12.69
CA SER A 100 -3.76 -2.04 12.64
C SER A 100 -3.85 -3.53 12.99
N ALA A 101 -2.94 -4.35 12.47
CA ALA A 101 -2.87 -5.77 12.81
C ALA A 101 -2.52 -6.00 14.28
N PHE A 102 -1.56 -5.24 14.82
CA PHE A 102 -1.17 -5.33 16.23
C PHE A 102 -2.32 -4.95 17.17
N PHE A 103 -3.03 -3.85 16.90
CA PHE A 103 -4.19 -3.44 17.68
C PHE A 103 -5.35 -4.45 17.57
N TYR A 104 -5.58 -5.01 16.38
CA TYR A 104 -6.59 -6.05 16.16
C TYR A 104 -6.28 -7.30 16.99
N ILE A 105 -5.04 -7.81 16.93
CA ILE A 105 -4.61 -9.00 17.70
C ILE A 105 -4.69 -8.73 19.21
N ARG A 106 -4.33 -7.53 19.68
CA ARG A 106 -4.38 -7.18 21.11
C ARG A 106 -5.81 -6.98 21.64
N SER A 107 -6.77 -6.75 20.76
CA SER A 107 -8.18 -6.58 21.14
C SER A 107 -8.94 -7.90 21.31
N PHE A 108 -8.32 -9.03 20.96
CA PHE A 108 -8.87 -10.40 21.06
C PHE A 108 -8.19 -11.16 22.21
#